data_AF-V9Z812-F1
#
_entry.id   AF-V9Z812-F1
#
_cell.length_a   1.000
_cell.length_b   1.000
_cell.length_c   1.000
_cell.angle_alpha   90.00
_cell.angle_beta   90.00
_cell.angle_gamma   90.00
#
_symmetry.space_group_name_H-M   'P 1'
#
loop_
_entity.id
_entity.type
_entity.pdbx_description
1 polymer ?
#
loop_
_entity_poly.entity_id
_entity_poly.type
_entity_poly.pdbx_seq_one_letter_code
_entity_poly.pdbx_strand_id
1 'polypeptide(L)'
;MTVGSVTGVLALLLIAASPNLPVFFLGWMLAGVAMAATFYPPAFAAVTRWWGPERVRALTIVTLAGGLASTVFAPLTAALAEHLTWRQTYAVLALVLAAITIPAHALALRAPWPPAPAHAPTDDATPVARSRPFLLLATAFTLSGFSVYAVLVGLIPLLTERGVDATTAAWALGLGGVGQTLGRTLYGLLAARTSVTTRTVTLIALGGATAAALALVSGPIPLLVALAVLAGVVRGNLTLLQATAVTDRWGTAAYGRLSALLGAPVHLAAALAPWAGAALADPLGGYGRVFALLAFLSAVAGCVALAADIRRDGVDDAKG
;
A
#
# COMPACT_ATOMS: atom_id res chain seq x y z
N MET A 1 -16.18 -9.53 -3.17
CA MET A 1 -15.37 -9.24 -4.38
C MET A 1 -16.22 -9.19 -5.65
N THR A 2 -17.07 -10.18 -5.96
CA THR A 2 -17.94 -10.13 -7.17
C THR A 2 -18.82 -8.88 -7.26
N VAL A 3 -19.54 -8.54 -6.20
CA VAL A 3 -20.32 -7.29 -6.13
C VAL A 3 -19.42 -6.08 -6.35
N GLY A 4 -18.23 -6.05 -5.73
CA GLY A 4 -17.24 -4.99 -5.95
C GLY A 4 -16.78 -4.87 -7.40
N SER A 5 -16.59 -5.98 -8.11
CA SER A 5 -16.28 -5.96 -9.56
C SER A 5 -17.42 -5.36 -10.37
N VAL A 6 -18.67 -5.76 -10.10
CA VAL A 6 -19.85 -5.18 -10.76
C VAL A 6 -19.95 -3.68 -10.46
N THR A 7 -19.78 -3.27 -9.20
CA THR A 7 -19.73 -1.86 -8.81
C THR A 7 -18.62 -1.11 -9.52
N GLY A 8 -17.44 -1.72 -9.71
CA GLY A 8 -16.32 -1.11 -10.44
C GLY A 8 -16.64 -0.88 -11.91
N VAL A 9 -17.29 -1.84 -12.57
CA VAL A 9 -17.77 -1.67 -13.96
C VAL A 9 -18.77 -0.53 -14.05
N LEU A 10 -19.76 -0.50 -13.16
CA LEU A 10 -20.75 0.58 -13.12
C LEU A 10 -20.11 1.94 -12.85
N ALA A 11 -19.10 2.01 -11.97
CA ALA A 11 -18.35 3.23 -11.69
C ALA A 11 -17.62 3.75 -12.94
N LEU A 12 -16.90 2.89 -13.67
CA LEU A 12 -16.19 3.29 -14.88
C LEU A 12 -17.15 3.71 -15.99
N LEU A 13 -18.30 3.05 -16.14
CA LEU A 13 -19.34 3.46 -17.09
C LEU A 13 -19.97 4.80 -16.70
N LEU A 14 -20.19 5.05 -15.40
CA LEU A 14 -20.69 6.33 -14.90
C LEU A 14 -19.70 7.48 -15.16
N ILE A 15 -18.39 7.22 -14.97
CA ILE A 15 -17.31 8.15 -15.31
C ILE A 15 -17.31 8.42 -16.82
N ALA A 16 -17.38 7.38 -17.65
CA ALA A 16 -17.39 7.52 -19.11
C ALA A 16 -18.60 8.33 -19.62
N ALA A 17 -19.77 8.11 -19.03
CA ALA A 17 -21.03 8.73 -19.42
C ALA A 17 -21.30 10.07 -18.72
N SER A 18 -20.37 10.58 -17.90
CA SER A 18 -20.64 11.75 -17.05
C SER A 18 -20.95 13.01 -17.88
N PRO A 19 -22.12 13.64 -17.71
CA PRO A 19 -22.50 14.86 -18.43
C PRO A 19 -21.94 16.12 -17.77
N ASN A 20 -21.55 16.05 -16.49
CA ASN A 20 -21.06 17.18 -15.70
C ASN A 20 -20.15 16.69 -14.55
N LEU A 21 -19.47 17.64 -13.90
CA LEU A 21 -18.52 17.36 -12.82
C LEU A 21 -19.13 16.62 -11.60
N PRO A 22 -20.33 16.96 -11.11
CA PRO A 22 -20.94 16.21 -10.01
C PRO A 22 -21.08 14.71 -10.28
N VAL A 23 -21.60 14.34 -11.46
CA VAL A 23 -21.74 12.92 -11.84
C VAL A 23 -20.37 12.24 -12.00
N PHE A 24 -19.39 12.96 -12.53
CA PHE A 24 -18.01 12.47 -12.62
C PHE A 24 -17.43 12.15 -11.24
N PHE A 25 -17.60 13.04 -10.26
CA PHE A 25 -17.15 12.80 -8.88
C PHE A 25 -17.90 11.66 -8.21
N LEU A 26 -19.21 11.53 -8.42
CA LEU A 26 -19.99 10.38 -7.94
C LEU A 26 -19.45 9.07 -8.52
N GLY A 27 -19.07 9.06 -9.80
CA GLY A 27 -18.38 7.93 -10.44
C GLY A 27 -17.09 7.55 -9.71
N TRP A 28 -16.25 8.53 -9.35
CA TRP A 28 -15.02 8.29 -8.58
C TRP A 28 -15.27 7.81 -7.15
N MET A 29 -16.31 8.34 -6.49
CA MET A 29 -16.72 7.84 -5.17
C MET A 29 -17.15 6.37 -5.25
N LEU A 30 -17.93 6.00 -6.27
CA LEU A 30 -18.35 4.63 -6.51
C LEU A 30 -17.15 3.72 -6.85
N ALA A 31 -16.18 4.24 -7.62
CA ALA A 31 -14.94 3.53 -7.90
C ALA A 31 -14.15 3.27 -6.61
N GLY A 32 -14.10 4.23 -5.67
CA GLY A 32 -13.50 4.03 -4.35
C GLY A 32 -14.15 2.90 -3.56
N VAL A 33 -15.49 2.82 -3.55
CA VAL A 33 -16.24 1.71 -2.93
C VAL A 33 -15.90 0.38 -3.61
N ALA A 34 -15.84 0.34 -4.95
CA ALA A 34 -15.45 -0.85 -5.69
C ALA A 34 -14.01 -1.30 -5.37
N MET A 35 -13.07 -0.37 -5.26
CA MET A 35 -11.67 -0.62 -4.89
C MET A 35 -11.57 -1.24 -3.50
N ALA A 36 -12.31 -0.72 -2.51
CA ALA A 36 -12.35 -1.29 -1.16
C ALA A 36 -12.80 -2.77 -1.14
N ALA A 37 -13.68 -3.16 -2.08
CA ALA A 37 -14.21 -4.51 -2.20
C ALA A 37 -13.41 -5.45 -3.13
N THR A 38 -12.40 -4.96 -3.85
CA THR A 38 -11.66 -5.72 -4.88
C THR A 38 -10.14 -5.67 -4.77
N PHE A 39 -9.56 -4.68 -4.09
CA PHE A 39 -8.11 -4.54 -3.95
C PHE A 39 -7.52 -5.52 -2.92
N TYR A 40 -6.26 -5.29 -2.53
CA TYR A 40 -5.51 -6.18 -1.65
C TYR A 40 -6.22 -6.56 -0.34
N PRO A 41 -6.92 -5.68 0.42
CA PRO A 41 -7.45 -6.07 1.74
C PRO A 41 -8.38 -7.30 1.72
N PRO A 42 -9.44 -7.39 0.88
CA PRO A 42 -10.27 -8.59 0.81
C PRO A 42 -9.49 -9.81 0.26
N ALA A 43 -8.59 -9.61 -0.70
CA ALA A 43 -7.77 -10.70 -1.23
C ALA A 43 -6.82 -11.28 -0.17
N PHE A 44 -6.17 -10.42 0.62
CA PHE A 44 -5.30 -10.82 1.72
C PHE A 44 -6.06 -11.53 2.83
N ALA A 45 -7.29 -11.09 3.14
CA ALA A 45 -8.14 -11.77 4.11
C ALA A 45 -8.49 -13.20 3.66
N ALA A 46 -8.88 -13.38 2.40
CA ALA A 46 -9.18 -14.69 1.85
C ALA A 46 -7.95 -15.60 1.82
N VAL A 47 -6.82 -15.11 1.29
CA VAL A 47 -5.58 -15.88 1.14
C VAL A 47 -4.96 -16.23 2.48
N THR A 48 -4.94 -15.31 3.45
CA THR A 48 -4.47 -15.59 4.81
C THR A 48 -5.22 -16.74 5.44
N ARG A 49 -6.53 -16.81 5.21
CA ARG A 49 -7.38 -17.87 5.76
C ARG A 49 -7.20 -19.18 5.01
N TRP A 50 -7.16 -19.18 3.69
CA TRP A 50 -6.97 -20.39 2.87
C TRP A 50 -5.59 -21.03 2.98
N TRP A 51 -4.53 -20.22 3.09
CA TRP A 51 -3.14 -20.71 3.05
C TRP A 51 -2.45 -20.79 4.42
N GLY A 52 -3.06 -20.24 5.48
CA GLY A 52 -2.64 -20.44 6.87
C GLY A 52 -1.11 -20.30 7.11
N PRO A 53 -0.36 -21.39 7.38
CA PRO A 53 1.10 -21.36 7.53
C PRO A 53 1.84 -20.80 6.30
N GLU A 54 1.37 -21.09 5.09
CA GLU A 54 1.97 -20.66 3.83
C GLU A 54 1.51 -19.26 3.36
N ARG A 55 0.74 -18.54 4.19
CA ARG A 55 0.16 -17.23 3.83
C ARG A 55 1.18 -16.23 3.28
N VAL A 56 2.42 -16.20 3.79
CA VAL A 56 3.44 -15.24 3.33
C VAL A 56 3.75 -15.47 1.85
N ARG A 57 3.92 -16.73 1.44
CA ARG A 57 4.15 -17.10 0.03
C ARG A 57 2.97 -16.67 -0.84
N ALA A 58 1.75 -16.95 -0.39
CA ALA A 58 0.55 -16.62 -1.16
C ALA A 58 0.31 -15.11 -1.27
N LEU A 59 0.54 -14.34 -0.19
CA LEU A 59 0.53 -12.88 -0.18
C LEU A 59 1.59 -12.30 -1.14
N THR A 60 2.80 -12.85 -1.14
CA THR A 60 3.84 -12.47 -2.11
C THR A 60 3.38 -12.72 -3.54
N ILE A 61 2.83 -13.89 -3.87
CA ILE A 61 2.33 -14.19 -5.23
C ILE A 61 1.27 -13.18 -5.68
N VAL A 62 0.26 -12.92 -4.83
CA VAL A 62 -0.82 -11.97 -5.16
C VAL A 62 -0.29 -10.56 -5.37
N THR A 63 0.66 -10.10 -4.55
CA THR A 63 1.24 -8.75 -4.69
C THR A 63 2.22 -8.63 -5.85
N LEU A 64 2.89 -9.70 -6.26
CA LEU A 64 3.68 -9.72 -7.49
C LEU A 64 2.78 -9.62 -8.72
N ALA A 65 1.70 -10.41 -8.77
CA ALA A 65 0.70 -10.30 -9.83
C ALA A 65 0.09 -8.89 -9.90
N GLY A 66 -0.28 -8.31 -8.75
CA GLY A 66 -0.79 -6.95 -8.70
C GLY A 66 0.25 -5.87 -9.06
N GLY A 67 1.54 -6.12 -8.81
CA GLY A 67 2.63 -5.26 -9.25
C GLY A 67 2.85 -5.27 -10.77
N LEU A 68 2.65 -6.41 -11.42
CA LEU A 68 2.74 -6.55 -12.87
C LEU A 68 1.53 -6.00 -13.61
N ALA A 69 0.41 -5.76 -12.91
CA ALA A 69 -0.82 -5.25 -13.53
C ALA A 69 -0.60 -3.90 -14.22
N SER A 70 0.10 -2.95 -13.60
CA SER A 70 0.36 -1.64 -14.22
C SER A 70 1.23 -1.73 -15.48
N THR A 71 2.13 -2.72 -15.55
CA THR A 71 2.96 -2.97 -16.75
C THR A 71 2.12 -3.38 -17.95
N VAL A 72 0.98 -4.04 -17.73
CA VAL A 72 0.04 -4.41 -18.80
C VAL A 72 -0.95 -3.29 -19.08
N PHE A 73 -1.61 -2.77 -18.03
CA PHE A 73 -2.73 -1.86 -18.19
C PHE A 73 -2.32 -0.43 -18.55
N ALA A 74 -1.13 0.06 -18.17
CA ALA A 74 -0.71 1.42 -18.52
C ALA A 74 -0.44 1.57 -20.04
N PRO A 75 0.37 0.71 -20.69
CA PRO A 75 0.54 0.75 -22.15
C PRO A 75 -0.78 0.49 -22.90
N LEU A 76 -1.60 -0.46 -22.43
CA LEU A 76 -2.93 -0.71 -23.01
C LEU A 76 -3.80 0.55 -22.97
N THR A 77 -3.83 1.25 -21.83
CA THR A 77 -4.62 2.48 -21.69
C THR A 77 -4.09 3.59 -22.58
N ALA A 78 -2.77 3.72 -22.71
CA ALA A 78 -2.13 4.70 -23.59
C ALA A 78 -2.49 4.43 -25.07
N ALA A 79 -2.32 3.19 -25.54
CA ALA A 79 -2.66 2.80 -26.91
C ALA A 79 -4.15 2.99 -27.22
N LEU A 80 -5.04 2.69 -26.26
CA LEU A 80 -6.47 3.01 -26.42
C LEU A 80 -6.71 4.52 -26.53
N ALA A 81 -6.05 5.32 -25.70
CA ALA A 81 -6.20 6.77 -25.69
C ALA A 81 -5.62 7.48 -26.93
N GLU A 82 -4.73 6.84 -27.70
CA GLU A 82 -4.26 7.35 -29.00
C GLU A 82 -5.33 7.29 -30.10
N HIS A 83 -6.29 6.37 -29.98
CA HIS A 83 -7.31 6.13 -31.01
C HIS A 83 -8.74 6.43 -30.55
N LEU A 84 -8.97 6.52 -29.24
CA LEU A 84 -10.29 6.70 -28.64
C LEU A 84 -10.33 7.97 -27.78
N THR A 85 -11.52 8.56 -27.67
CA THR A 85 -11.76 9.59 -26.67
C THR A 85 -11.65 9.00 -25.26
N TRP A 86 -11.32 9.82 -24.25
CA TRP A 86 -11.22 9.36 -22.87
C TRP A 86 -12.48 8.61 -22.37
N ARG A 87 -13.67 9.02 -22.83
CA ARG A 87 -14.95 8.36 -22.51
C ARG A 87 -15.00 6.94 -23.09
N GLN A 88 -14.65 6.78 -24.35
CA GLN A 88 -14.60 5.48 -25.02
C GLN A 88 -13.51 4.59 -24.39
N THR A 89 -12.36 5.14 -24.03
CA THR A 89 -11.30 4.41 -23.31
C THR A 89 -11.81 3.84 -21.99
N TYR A 90 -12.50 4.63 -21.16
CA TYR A 90 -13.12 4.12 -19.93
C TYR A 90 -14.18 3.05 -20.19
N ALA A 91 -15.00 3.21 -21.23
CA ALA A 91 -15.99 2.20 -21.59
C ALA A 91 -15.34 0.86 -21.98
N VAL A 92 -14.28 0.88 -22.80
CA VAL A 92 -13.51 -0.32 -23.15
C VAL A 92 -12.88 -0.95 -21.91
N LEU A 93 -12.24 -0.15 -21.05
CA LEU A 93 -11.66 -0.65 -19.79
C LEU A 93 -12.72 -1.24 -18.85
N ALA A 94 -13.93 -0.67 -18.81
CA ALA A 94 -15.05 -1.23 -18.06
C ALA A 94 -15.47 -2.60 -18.60
N LEU A 95 -15.50 -2.79 -19.92
CA LEU A 95 -15.76 -4.08 -20.54
C LEU A 95 -14.68 -5.11 -20.23
N VAL A 96 -13.40 -4.73 -20.30
CA VAL A 96 -12.27 -5.59 -19.91
C VAL A 96 -12.38 -5.99 -18.44
N LEU A 97 -12.67 -5.03 -17.55
CA LEU A 97 -12.88 -5.29 -16.13
C LEU A 97 -14.05 -6.26 -15.89
N ALA A 98 -15.16 -6.07 -16.61
CA ALA A 98 -16.33 -6.94 -16.53
C ALA A 98 -16.01 -8.37 -17.00
N ALA A 99 -15.38 -8.49 -18.17
CA ALA A 99 -15.06 -9.76 -18.81
C ALA A 99 -14.04 -10.60 -18.03
N ILE A 100 -13.13 -9.95 -17.29
CA ILE A 100 -12.07 -10.64 -16.53
C ILE A 100 -12.50 -10.84 -15.07
N THR A 101 -12.81 -9.75 -14.35
CA THR A 101 -12.89 -9.81 -12.88
C THR A 101 -14.21 -10.36 -12.36
N ILE A 102 -15.33 -10.14 -13.06
CA ILE A 102 -16.62 -10.69 -12.64
C ILE A 102 -16.60 -12.22 -12.69
N PRO A 103 -16.28 -12.89 -13.82
CA PRO A 103 -16.23 -14.34 -13.85
C PRO A 103 -15.12 -14.89 -12.93
N ALA A 104 -13.95 -14.26 -12.87
CA ALA A 104 -12.89 -14.70 -11.94
C ALA A 104 -13.38 -14.68 -10.48
N HIS A 105 -14.00 -13.59 -10.02
CA HIS A 105 -14.50 -13.52 -8.65
C HIS A 105 -15.75 -14.40 -8.42
N ALA A 106 -16.63 -14.54 -9.41
CA ALA A 106 -17.86 -15.32 -9.28
C ALA A 106 -17.64 -16.83 -9.35
N LEU A 107 -16.63 -17.28 -10.10
CA LEU A 107 -16.39 -18.70 -10.40
C LEU A 107 -15.17 -19.25 -9.67
N ALA A 108 -14.07 -18.50 -9.58
CA ALA A 108 -12.82 -19.02 -9.01
C ALA A 108 -12.74 -18.90 -7.48
N LEU A 109 -13.42 -17.92 -6.86
CA LEU A 109 -13.44 -17.75 -5.41
C LEU A 109 -14.50 -18.62 -4.71
N ARG A 110 -14.62 -19.89 -5.12
CA ARG A 110 -15.59 -20.87 -4.57
C ARG A 110 -14.97 -21.94 -3.68
N ALA A 111 -13.66 -21.86 -3.40
CA ALA A 111 -13.01 -22.81 -2.53
C ALA A 111 -13.68 -22.84 -1.14
N PRO A 112 -13.95 -24.02 -0.56
CA PRO A 112 -14.59 -24.12 0.74
C PRO A 112 -13.77 -23.38 1.79
N TRP A 113 -14.44 -22.60 2.63
CA TRP A 113 -13.77 -21.89 3.70
C TRP A 113 -13.27 -22.89 4.75
N PRO A 114 -12.03 -22.74 5.24
CA PRO A 114 -11.53 -23.56 6.34
C PRO A 114 -12.45 -23.41 7.56
N PRO A 115 -12.66 -24.49 8.33
CA PRO A 115 -13.53 -24.48 9.50
C PRO A 115 -13.12 -23.36 10.45
N ALA A 116 -14.12 -22.68 11.02
CA ALA A 116 -13.85 -21.66 12.02
C ALA A 116 -13.17 -22.31 13.25
N PRO A 117 -12.22 -21.64 13.92
CA PRO A 117 -11.59 -22.18 15.12
C PRO A 117 -12.62 -22.56 16.18
N ALA A 118 -12.50 -23.77 16.75
CA ALA A 118 -13.47 -24.35 17.69
C ALA A 118 -13.66 -23.57 19.01
N HIS A 119 -12.69 -22.70 19.34
CA HIS A 119 -12.75 -21.77 20.47
C HIS A 119 -12.38 -20.38 19.96
N ALA A 120 -13.26 -19.75 19.18
CA ALA A 120 -13.20 -18.30 19.01
C ALA A 120 -13.86 -17.71 20.27
N PRO A 121 -13.10 -17.26 21.30
CA PRO A 121 -13.69 -16.31 22.23
C PRO A 121 -14.21 -15.18 21.35
N THR A 122 -15.46 -14.78 21.56
CA THR A 122 -16.22 -13.78 20.79
C THR A 122 -15.39 -13.04 19.73
N ASP A 123 -15.87 -13.02 18.48
CA ASP A 123 -15.38 -12.27 17.30
C ASP A 123 -15.19 -10.73 17.54
N ASP A 124 -15.25 -10.33 18.80
CA ASP A 124 -14.89 -9.06 19.36
C ASP A 124 -13.39 -8.82 19.31
N ALA A 125 -12.94 -8.31 18.17
CA ALA A 125 -11.61 -7.74 17.99
C ALA A 125 -11.38 -6.46 18.84
N THR A 126 -12.39 -5.96 19.57
CA THR A 126 -12.37 -4.67 20.26
C THR A 126 -11.28 -4.56 21.32
N PRO A 127 -11.00 -5.58 22.17
CA PRO A 127 -9.91 -5.49 23.15
C PRO A 127 -8.55 -5.30 22.47
N VAL A 128 -8.29 -6.02 21.37
CA VAL A 128 -7.05 -5.86 20.59
C VAL A 128 -7.02 -4.50 19.91
N ALA A 129 -8.10 -4.09 19.25
CA ALA A 129 -8.19 -2.83 18.53
C ALA A 129 -8.02 -1.59 19.43
N ARG A 130 -8.39 -1.70 20.71
CA ARG A 130 -8.19 -0.65 21.72
C ARG A 130 -6.89 -0.80 22.49
N SER A 131 -6.16 -1.89 22.31
CA SER A 131 -4.90 -2.12 23.00
C SER A 131 -3.85 -1.09 22.57
N ARG A 132 -3.02 -0.66 23.52
CA ARG A 132 -1.93 0.28 23.24
C ARG A 132 -0.98 -0.21 22.13
N PRO A 133 -0.52 -1.49 22.09
CA PRO A 133 0.32 -1.99 21.01
C PRO A 133 -0.32 -1.83 19.63
N PHE A 134 -1.63 -2.07 19.52
CA PHE A 134 -2.36 -1.93 18.26
C PHE A 134 -2.45 -0.47 17.83
N LEU A 135 -2.82 0.45 18.74
CA LEU A 135 -2.93 1.87 18.44
C LEU A 135 -1.57 2.50 18.07
N LEU A 136 -0.49 2.12 18.77
CA LEU A 136 0.86 2.55 18.41
C LEU A 136 1.28 2.02 17.03
N LEU A 137 1.01 0.74 16.73
CA LEU A 137 1.32 0.17 15.42
C LEU A 137 0.51 0.83 14.30
N ALA A 138 -0.79 1.09 14.52
CA ALA A 138 -1.63 1.84 13.59
C ALA A 138 -1.07 3.24 13.33
N THR A 139 -0.61 3.91 14.38
CA THR A 139 0.00 5.24 14.30
C THR A 139 1.31 5.20 13.50
N ALA A 140 2.20 4.24 13.81
CA ALA A 140 3.45 4.05 13.10
C ALA A 140 3.26 3.76 11.61
N PHE A 141 2.33 2.86 11.25
CA PHE A 141 2.00 2.61 9.84
C PHE A 141 1.31 3.77 9.16
N THR A 142 0.53 4.57 9.88
CA THR A 142 -0.11 5.76 9.31
C THR A 142 0.94 6.81 8.95
N LEU A 143 1.87 7.10 9.86
CA LEU A 143 2.99 8.01 9.62
C LEU A 143 3.91 7.50 8.51
N SER A 144 4.31 6.22 8.58
CA SER A 144 5.16 5.61 7.54
C SER A 144 4.46 5.56 6.19
N GLY A 145 3.17 5.21 6.15
CA GLY A 145 2.36 5.21 4.94
C GLY A 145 2.29 6.60 4.30
N PHE A 146 1.98 7.63 5.10
CA PHE A 146 2.00 9.02 4.64
C PHE A 146 3.34 9.36 3.96
N SER A 147 4.46 9.09 4.64
CA SER A 147 5.79 9.38 4.12
C SER A 147 6.11 8.64 2.83
N VAL A 148 5.80 7.35 2.76
CA VAL A 148 6.06 6.52 1.58
C VAL A 148 5.25 6.97 0.37
N TYR A 149 3.97 7.33 0.55
CA TYR A 149 3.13 7.82 -0.55
C TYR A 149 3.49 9.25 -0.98
N ALA A 150 3.84 10.13 -0.03
CA ALA A 150 4.32 11.47 -0.36
C ALA A 150 5.67 11.43 -1.11
N VAL A 151 6.59 10.55 -0.70
CA VAL A 151 7.85 10.29 -1.43
C VAL A 151 7.58 9.79 -2.84
N LEU A 152 6.65 8.84 -3.00
CA LEU A 152 6.32 8.29 -4.31
C LEU A 152 5.85 9.37 -5.29
N VAL A 153 4.95 10.25 -4.85
CA VAL A 153 4.40 11.31 -5.70
C VAL A 153 5.39 12.47 -5.88
N GLY A 154 6.11 12.83 -4.82
CA GLY A 154 7.08 13.92 -4.83
C GLY A 154 8.40 13.60 -5.53
N LEU A 155 8.63 12.36 -5.95
CA LEU A 155 9.89 11.95 -6.57
C LEU A 155 10.18 12.70 -7.87
N ILE A 156 9.22 12.77 -8.81
CA ILE A 156 9.43 13.47 -10.08
C ILE A 156 9.70 14.97 -9.83
N PRO A 157 8.85 15.71 -9.07
CA PRO A 157 9.11 17.10 -8.73
C PRO A 157 10.49 17.33 -8.12
N LEU A 158 10.89 16.50 -7.14
CA LEU A 158 12.21 16.57 -6.51
C LEU A 158 13.37 16.44 -7.50
N LEU A 159 13.26 15.50 -8.45
CA LEU A 159 14.29 15.30 -9.47
C LEU A 159 14.31 16.48 -10.45
N THR A 160 13.14 16.99 -10.85
CA THR A 160 13.06 18.14 -11.75
C THR A 160 13.60 19.43 -11.13
N GLU A 161 13.39 19.65 -9.82
CA GLU A 161 14.00 20.78 -9.08
C GLU A 161 15.54 20.72 -9.09
N ARG A 162 16.11 19.52 -9.28
CA ARG A 162 17.56 19.28 -9.36
C ARG A 162 18.09 19.32 -10.79
N GLY A 163 17.28 19.75 -11.76
CA GLY A 163 17.66 19.85 -13.16
C GLY A 163 17.64 18.52 -13.92
N VAL A 164 17.04 17.46 -13.36
CA VAL A 164 16.79 16.21 -14.10
C VAL A 164 15.59 16.44 -15.02
N ASP A 165 15.71 16.06 -16.29
CA ASP A 165 14.59 16.17 -17.23
C ASP A 165 13.43 15.21 -16.84
N ALA A 166 12.21 15.56 -17.28
CA ALA A 166 11.01 14.82 -16.92
C ALA A 166 11.03 13.35 -17.38
N THR A 167 11.67 13.04 -18.51
CA THR A 167 11.77 11.67 -19.03
C THR A 167 12.65 10.82 -18.13
N THR A 168 13.83 11.33 -17.76
CA THR A 168 14.74 10.64 -16.83
C THR A 168 14.12 10.50 -15.43
N ALA A 169 13.40 11.52 -14.95
CA ALA A 169 12.68 11.44 -13.67
C ALA A 169 11.57 10.37 -13.70
N ALA A 170 10.84 10.26 -14.81
CA ALA A 170 9.84 9.20 -15.00
C ALA A 170 10.49 7.80 -15.04
N TRP A 171 11.64 7.64 -15.69
CA TRP A 171 12.42 6.40 -15.64
C TRP A 171 12.86 6.04 -14.22
N ALA A 172 13.33 7.02 -13.43
CA ALA A 172 13.70 6.80 -12.03
C ALA A 172 12.50 6.30 -11.20
N LEU A 173 11.33 6.90 -11.37
CA LEU A 173 10.09 6.45 -10.73
C LEU A 173 9.71 5.02 -11.17
N GLY A 174 9.80 4.72 -12.46
CA GLY A 174 9.53 3.40 -13.03
C GLY A 174 10.47 2.32 -12.49
N LEU A 175 11.78 2.61 -12.42
CA LEU A 175 12.78 1.73 -11.80
C LEU A 175 12.54 1.57 -10.29
N GLY A 176 12.04 2.60 -9.60
CA GLY A 176 11.50 2.49 -8.24
C GLY A 176 10.37 1.46 -8.13
N GLY A 177 9.52 1.34 -9.16
CA GLY A 177 8.53 0.27 -9.28
C GLY A 177 9.16 -1.13 -9.39
N VAL A 178 10.24 -1.28 -10.15
CA VAL A 178 11.02 -2.54 -10.24
C VAL A 178 11.60 -2.90 -8.87
N GLY A 179 12.16 -1.91 -8.16
CA GLY A 179 12.61 -2.06 -6.78
C GLY A 179 11.50 -2.57 -5.86
N GLN A 180 10.26 -2.07 -6.00
CA GLN A 180 9.11 -2.55 -5.22
C GLN A 180 8.85 -4.04 -5.44
N THR A 181 8.93 -4.53 -6.66
CA THR A 181 8.78 -5.95 -6.99
C THR A 181 9.88 -6.77 -6.33
N LEU A 182 11.14 -6.31 -6.39
CA LEU A 182 12.27 -6.96 -5.70
C LEU A 182 12.08 -6.98 -4.18
N GLY A 183 11.55 -5.91 -3.59
CA GLY A 183 11.22 -5.89 -2.17
C GLY A 183 10.23 -6.97 -1.77
N ARG A 184 9.20 -7.20 -2.59
CA ARG A 184 8.18 -8.23 -2.35
C ARG A 184 8.73 -9.65 -2.43
N THR A 185 9.62 -9.93 -3.37
CA THR A 185 10.25 -11.25 -3.50
C THR A 185 11.16 -11.58 -2.31
N LEU A 186 11.87 -10.57 -1.78
CA LEU A 186 12.78 -10.73 -0.65
C LEU A 186 12.08 -10.79 0.72
N TYR A 187 10.80 -10.40 0.80
CA TYR A 187 10.09 -10.32 2.08
C TYR A 187 10.01 -11.66 2.82
N GLY A 188 9.82 -12.78 2.12
CA GLY A 188 9.76 -14.10 2.75
C GLY A 188 11.05 -14.47 3.48
N LEU A 189 12.21 -14.14 2.90
CA LEU A 189 13.52 -14.34 3.51
C LEU A 189 13.71 -13.43 4.72
N LEU A 190 13.31 -12.16 4.59
CA LEU A 190 13.36 -11.21 5.69
C LEU A 190 12.48 -11.68 6.85
N ALA A 191 11.25 -12.14 6.56
CA ALA A 191 10.30 -12.59 7.56
C ALA A 191 10.76 -13.86 8.29
N ALA A 192 11.47 -14.76 7.61
CA ALA A 192 12.03 -15.96 8.22
C ALA A 192 13.24 -15.71 9.14
N ARG A 193 13.96 -14.59 8.94
CA ARG A 193 15.23 -14.29 9.63
C ARG A 193 15.12 -13.21 10.70
N THR A 194 13.96 -12.57 10.85
CA THR A 194 13.79 -11.42 11.76
C THR A 194 12.55 -11.57 12.61
N SER A 195 12.62 -11.09 13.85
CA SER A 195 11.43 -10.93 14.68
C SER A 195 10.48 -9.91 14.06
N VAL A 196 9.19 -9.99 14.40
CA VAL A 196 8.15 -9.10 13.86
C VAL A 196 8.47 -7.63 14.15
N THR A 197 8.97 -7.33 15.35
CA THR A 197 9.30 -5.98 15.78
C THR A 197 10.54 -5.46 15.12
N THR A 198 11.64 -6.24 15.11
CA THR A 198 12.87 -5.86 14.40
C THR A 198 12.55 -5.57 12.93
N ARG A 199 11.80 -6.46 12.27
CA ARG A 199 11.38 -6.27 10.87
C ARG A 199 10.59 -4.98 10.67
N THR A 200 9.65 -4.68 11.57
CA THR A 200 8.80 -3.49 11.50
C THR A 200 9.63 -2.22 11.64
N VAL A 201 10.44 -2.13 12.69
CA VAL A 201 11.27 -0.95 12.98
C VAL A 201 12.31 -0.75 11.88
N THR A 202 13.01 -1.80 11.45
CA THR A 202 14.03 -1.73 10.39
C THR A 202 13.44 -1.25 9.07
N LEU A 203 12.29 -1.78 8.63
CA LEU A 203 11.69 -1.36 7.36
C LEU A 203 11.17 0.08 7.39
N ILE A 204 10.60 0.53 8.51
CA ILE A 204 10.18 1.93 8.67
C ILE A 204 11.41 2.85 8.71
N ALA A 205 12.46 2.48 9.43
CA ALA A 205 13.71 3.22 9.50
C ALA A 205 14.40 3.32 8.13
N LEU A 206 14.44 2.22 7.36
CA LEU A 206 14.95 2.23 5.98
C LEU A 206 14.11 3.13 5.07
N GLY A 207 12.79 3.21 5.29
CA GLY A 207 11.92 4.15 4.57
C GLY A 207 12.33 5.59 4.85
N GLY A 208 12.54 5.93 6.12
CA GLY A 208 13.07 7.24 6.51
C GLY A 208 14.47 7.52 5.98
N ALA A 209 15.36 6.53 5.99
CA ALA A 209 16.72 6.67 5.49
C ALA A 209 16.76 6.92 3.98
N THR A 210 15.93 6.23 3.20
CA THR A 210 15.83 6.49 1.75
C THR A 210 15.23 7.87 1.46
N ALA A 211 14.23 8.31 2.23
CA ALA A 211 13.69 9.67 2.13
C ALA A 211 14.75 10.74 2.50
N ALA A 212 15.53 10.52 3.57
CA ALA A 212 16.62 11.41 3.98
C ALA A 212 17.73 11.47 2.93
N ALA A 213 18.13 10.32 2.39
CA ALA A 213 19.12 10.27 1.32
C ALA A 213 18.64 11.04 0.09
N LEU A 214 17.37 10.84 -0.31
CA LEU A 214 16.76 11.61 -1.39
C LEU A 214 16.61 13.09 -1.06
N ALA A 215 16.47 13.49 0.21
CA ALA A 215 16.44 14.90 0.61
C ALA A 215 17.82 15.58 0.46
N LEU A 216 18.88 14.87 0.85
CA LEU A 216 20.24 15.43 0.99
C LEU A 216 21.08 15.31 -0.29
N VAL A 217 20.85 14.28 -1.10
CA VAL A 217 21.63 14.03 -2.31
C VAL A 217 21.00 14.74 -3.50
N SER A 218 21.74 15.64 -4.16
CA SER A 218 21.26 16.36 -5.35
C SER A 218 21.70 15.75 -6.69
N GLY A 219 22.59 14.77 -6.67
CA GLY A 219 23.13 14.11 -7.86
C GLY A 219 24.36 13.25 -7.51
N PRO A 220 24.99 12.59 -8.50
CA PRO A 220 24.62 12.54 -9.92
C PRO A 220 23.36 11.70 -10.19
N ILE A 221 22.76 11.81 -11.38
CA ILE A 221 21.51 11.13 -11.76
C ILE A 221 21.52 9.62 -11.45
N PRO A 222 22.58 8.84 -11.74
CA PRO A 222 22.59 7.40 -11.43
C PRO A 222 22.41 7.11 -9.94
N LEU A 223 22.93 7.98 -9.05
CA LEU A 223 22.75 7.83 -7.62
C LEU A 223 21.30 8.09 -7.20
N LEU A 224 20.66 9.12 -7.77
CA LEU A 224 19.24 9.40 -7.52
C LEU A 224 18.34 8.25 -7.98
N VAL A 225 18.64 7.65 -9.13
CA VAL A 225 17.95 6.46 -9.63
C VAL A 225 18.15 5.28 -8.68
N ALA A 226 19.37 5.03 -8.21
CA ALA A 226 19.64 3.96 -7.24
C ALA A 226 18.86 4.17 -5.92
N LEU A 227 18.78 5.40 -5.42
CA LEU A 227 17.99 5.73 -4.24
C LEU A 227 16.47 5.53 -4.47
N ALA A 228 15.96 5.88 -5.66
CA ALA A 228 14.57 5.61 -6.03
C ALA A 228 14.26 4.09 -6.07
N VAL A 229 15.18 3.29 -6.60
CA VAL A 229 15.08 1.81 -6.58
C VAL A 229 15.08 1.28 -5.15
N LEU A 230 15.98 1.75 -4.28
CA LEU A 230 16.03 1.36 -2.87
C LEU A 230 14.76 1.74 -2.11
N ALA A 231 14.25 2.97 -2.31
CA ALA A 231 12.96 3.39 -1.77
C ALA A 231 11.82 2.47 -2.24
N GLY A 232 11.87 2.06 -3.51
CA GLY A 232 11.05 1.01 -4.10
C GLY A 232 11.09 -0.30 -3.30
N VAL A 233 12.29 -0.87 -3.10
CA VAL A 233 12.52 -2.11 -2.35
C VAL A 233 11.91 -2.05 -0.95
N VAL A 234 12.12 -0.94 -0.24
CA VAL A 234 11.54 -0.74 1.09
C VAL A 234 10.02 -0.69 1.03
N ARG A 235 9.44 0.07 0.11
CA ARG A 235 7.98 0.16 -0.10
C ARG A 235 7.35 -1.20 -0.42
N GLY A 236 8.05 -2.03 -1.19
CA GLY A 236 7.63 -3.40 -1.51
C GLY A 236 7.49 -4.27 -0.27
N ASN A 237 8.52 -4.23 0.59
CA ASN A 237 8.52 -4.92 1.87
C ASN A 237 7.45 -4.39 2.83
N LEU A 238 7.28 -3.07 2.92
CA LEU A 238 6.27 -2.44 3.80
C LEU A 238 4.83 -2.87 3.42
N THR A 239 4.56 -3.08 2.13
CA THR A 239 3.26 -3.59 1.66
C THR A 239 2.94 -4.95 2.28
N LEU A 240 3.91 -5.88 2.25
CA LEU A 240 3.75 -7.22 2.84
C LEU A 240 3.85 -7.21 4.36
N LEU A 241 4.65 -6.31 4.93
CA LEU A 241 4.68 -6.08 6.38
C LEU A 241 3.31 -5.71 6.92
N GLN A 242 2.61 -4.77 6.29
CA GLN A 242 1.26 -4.40 6.68
C GLN A 242 0.30 -5.60 6.55
N ALA A 243 0.46 -6.40 5.49
CA ALA A 243 -0.37 -7.59 5.25
C ALA A 243 -0.21 -8.67 6.34
N THR A 244 1.00 -8.88 6.89
CA THR A 244 1.23 -9.89 7.93
C THR A 244 1.24 -9.31 9.35
N ALA A 245 1.21 -7.99 9.51
CA ALA A 245 1.36 -7.31 10.79
C ALA A 245 0.36 -7.79 11.85
N VAL A 246 -0.87 -8.08 11.43
CA VAL A 246 -1.91 -8.62 12.30
C VAL A 246 -1.65 -10.09 12.61
N THR A 247 -1.42 -10.91 11.59
CA THR A 247 -1.23 -12.36 11.77
C THR A 247 -0.06 -12.70 12.66
N ASP A 248 1.02 -11.92 12.55
CA ASP A 248 2.26 -12.22 13.25
C ASP A 248 2.24 -11.76 14.72
N ARG A 249 1.26 -10.95 15.12
CA ARG A 249 1.15 -10.40 16.49
C ARG A 249 -0.07 -10.89 17.27
N TRP A 250 -1.18 -11.14 16.58
CA TRP A 250 -2.48 -11.46 17.18
C TRP A 250 -3.17 -12.66 16.51
N GLY A 251 -2.50 -13.34 15.58
CA GLY A 251 -3.04 -14.51 14.89
C GLY A 251 -4.04 -14.17 13.78
N THR A 252 -4.71 -15.19 13.25
CA THR A 252 -5.54 -15.10 12.03
C THR A 252 -7.04 -14.94 12.29
N ALA A 253 -7.51 -15.18 13.52
CA ALA A 253 -8.94 -15.28 13.83
C ALA A 253 -9.73 -14.00 13.45
N ALA A 254 -9.26 -12.83 13.91
CA ALA A 254 -9.88 -11.53 13.62
C ALA A 254 -9.16 -10.74 12.51
N TYR A 255 -8.45 -11.44 11.61
CA TYR A 255 -7.56 -10.79 10.63
C TYR A 255 -8.26 -9.71 9.81
N GLY A 256 -9.44 -10.02 9.26
CA GLY A 256 -10.18 -9.08 8.40
C GLY A 256 -10.52 -7.78 9.12
N ARG A 257 -11.07 -7.89 10.35
CA ARG A 257 -11.47 -6.72 11.15
C ARG A 257 -10.27 -5.91 11.63
N LEU A 258 -9.25 -6.56 12.19
CA LEU A 258 -8.05 -5.87 12.68
C LEU A 258 -7.25 -5.23 11.55
N SER A 259 -7.13 -5.89 10.40
CA SER A 259 -6.41 -5.33 9.24
C SER A 259 -7.16 -4.14 8.64
N ALA A 260 -8.50 -4.16 8.64
CA ALA A 260 -9.31 -3.01 8.22
C ALA A 260 -9.13 -1.83 9.17
N LEU A 261 -9.20 -2.05 10.50
CA LEU A 261 -8.98 -1.00 11.50
C LEU A 261 -7.56 -0.43 11.46
N LEU A 262 -6.56 -1.28 11.24
CA LEU A 262 -5.16 -0.89 11.10
C LEU A 262 -4.92 -0.11 9.79
N GLY A 263 -5.52 -0.56 8.69
CA GLY A 263 -5.29 0.00 7.35
C GLY A 263 -6.11 1.25 7.02
N ALA A 264 -7.27 1.45 7.64
CA ALA A 264 -8.12 2.61 7.41
C ALA A 264 -7.37 3.96 7.59
N PRO A 265 -6.68 4.24 8.71
CA PRO A 265 -5.94 5.49 8.86
C PRO A 265 -4.75 5.58 7.89
N VAL A 266 -4.11 4.46 7.56
CA VAL A 266 -3.02 4.40 6.57
C VAL A 266 -3.50 4.83 5.19
N HIS A 267 -4.67 4.35 4.75
CA HIS A 267 -5.24 4.71 3.46
C HIS A 267 -5.70 6.18 3.42
N LEU A 268 -6.26 6.69 4.52
CA LEU A 268 -6.61 8.11 4.63
C LEU A 268 -5.34 8.98 4.52
N ALA A 269 -4.28 8.62 5.23
CA ALA A 269 -3.00 9.30 5.13
C ALA A 269 -2.39 9.22 3.72
N ALA A 270 -2.47 8.05 3.06
CA ALA A 270 -2.04 7.87 1.68
C ALA A 270 -2.81 8.74 0.69
N ALA A 271 -4.12 8.92 0.90
CA ALA A 271 -4.95 9.78 0.06
C ALA A 271 -4.62 11.27 0.22
N LEU A 272 -4.26 11.70 1.42
CA LEU A 272 -3.88 13.09 1.72
C LEU A 272 -2.43 13.43 1.35
N ALA A 273 -1.56 12.42 1.28
CA ALA A 273 -0.12 12.59 1.08
C ALA A 273 0.27 13.39 -0.18
N PRO A 274 -0.32 13.16 -1.37
CA PRO A 274 0.00 13.93 -2.58
C PRO A 274 -0.30 15.42 -2.42
N TRP A 275 -1.50 15.74 -1.91
CA TRP A 275 -1.94 17.11 -1.68
C TRP A 275 -1.07 17.80 -0.64
N ALA A 276 -0.81 17.14 0.50
CA ALA A 276 0.02 17.69 1.55
C ALA A 276 1.48 17.91 1.09
N GLY A 277 2.04 16.96 0.33
CA GLY A 277 3.38 17.09 -0.23
C GLY A 277 3.53 18.30 -1.15
N ALA A 278 2.57 18.49 -2.06
CA ALA A 278 2.55 19.65 -2.95
C ALA A 278 2.31 20.97 -2.19
N ALA A 279 1.35 21.00 -1.26
CA ALA A 279 1.02 22.20 -0.47
C ALA A 279 2.16 22.63 0.47
N LEU A 280 3.01 21.70 0.91
CA LEU A 280 4.17 21.96 1.76
C LEU A 280 5.43 22.33 0.96
N ALA A 281 5.46 22.10 -0.35
CA ALA A 281 6.66 22.35 -1.17
C ALA A 281 7.04 23.84 -1.16
N ASP A 282 6.13 24.74 -1.53
CA ASP A 282 6.44 26.19 -1.59
C ASP A 282 6.80 26.77 -0.21
N PRO A 283 6.02 26.54 0.88
CA PRO A 283 6.34 27.09 2.19
C PRO A 283 7.65 26.56 2.79
N LEU A 284 8.03 25.31 2.49
CA LEU A 284 9.29 24.73 2.94
C LEU A 284 10.47 25.09 2.03
N GLY A 285 10.24 25.70 0.86
CA GLY A 285 11.29 26.09 -0.09
C GLY A 285 11.80 24.93 -0.95
N GLY A 286 10.91 24.00 -1.33
CA GLY A 286 11.15 22.94 -2.31
C GLY A 286 10.98 21.52 -1.77
N TYR A 287 10.93 20.56 -2.69
CA TYR A 287 10.73 19.14 -2.36
C TYR A 287 11.89 18.54 -1.56
N GLY A 288 13.10 19.08 -1.65
CA GLY A 288 14.22 18.64 -0.80
C GLY A 288 13.90 18.74 0.70
N ARG A 289 13.30 19.85 1.14
CA ARG A 289 12.89 20.03 2.54
C ARG A 289 11.63 19.23 2.89
N VAL A 290 10.71 19.05 1.94
CA VAL A 290 9.58 18.12 2.11
C VAL A 290 10.09 16.71 2.40
N PHE A 291 11.04 16.20 1.62
CA PHE A 291 11.61 14.86 1.84
C PHE A 291 12.32 14.73 3.19
N ALA A 292 13.01 15.78 3.66
CA ALA A 292 13.58 15.80 5.00
C ALA A 292 12.52 15.71 6.10
N LEU A 293 11.38 16.40 5.94
CA LEU A 293 10.23 16.29 6.84
C LEU A 293 9.63 14.87 6.81
N LEU A 294 9.48 14.25 5.63
CA LEU A 294 8.97 12.88 5.51
C LEU A 294 9.91 11.85 6.14
N ALA A 295 11.23 12.09 6.06
CA ALA A 295 12.24 11.30 6.75
C ALA A 295 12.12 11.42 8.27
N PHE A 296 11.93 12.64 8.79
CA PHE A 296 11.66 12.88 10.21
C PHE A 296 10.38 12.18 10.68
N LEU A 297 9.28 12.29 9.93
CA LEU A 297 8.02 11.58 10.24
C LEU A 297 8.21 10.05 10.26
N SER A 298 9.04 9.53 9.36
CA SER A 298 9.38 8.10 9.33
C SER A 298 10.24 7.69 10.54
N ALA A 299 11.15 8.55 11.00
CA ALA A 299 11.93 8.31 12.21
C ALA A 299 11.02 8.29 13.44
N VAL A 300 10.09 9.23 13.56
CA VAL A 300 9.04 9.24 14.60
C VAL A 300 8.22 7.95 14.53
N ALA A 301 7.80 7.52 13.34
CA ALA A 301 7.09 6.26 13.14
C ALA A 301 7.88 5.05 13.64
N GLY A 302 9.21 5.03 13.41
CA GLY A 302 10.11 3.99 13.91
C GLY A 302 10.16 3.94 15.45
N CYS A 303 10.27 5.10 16.10
CA CYS A 303 10.22 5.20 17.56
C CYS A 303 8.87 4.73 18.14
N VAL A 304 7.77 5.11 17.50
CA VAL A 304 6.41 4.66 17.88
C VAL A 304 6.26 3.15 17.70
N ALA A 305 6.79 2.59 16.61
CA ALA A 305 6.77 1.14 16.35
C ALA A 305 7.59 0.37 17.40
N LEU A 306 8.73 0.90 17.83
CA LEU A 306 9.53 0.30 18.90
C LEU A 306 8.79 0.31 20.24
N ALA A 307 8.10 1.42 20.56
CA ALA A 307 7.30 1.56 21.77
C ALA A 307 6.07 0.64 21.81
N ALA A 308 5.63 0.12 20.66
CA ALA A 308 4.51 -0.82 20.58
C ALA A 308 4.84 -2.19 21.19
N ASP A 309 6.13 -2.56 21.26
CA ASP A 309 6.58 -3.89 21.67
C ASP A 309 7.10 -3.94 23.12
N ILE A 310 7.86 -2.92 23.55
CA ILE A 310 8.55 -2.85 24.86
C ILE A 310 7.62 -3.07 26.08
N ARG A 311 6.30 -2.86 25.93
CA ARG A 311 5.33 -3.03 27.03
C ARG A 311 4.54 -4.32 26.99
N ARG A 312 4.80 -5.22 26.03
CA ARG A 312 4.23 -6.57 26.04
C ARG A 312 4.94 -7.45 27.07
N ASP A 313 6.26 -7.27 27.21
CA ASP A 313 7.09 -8.01 28.18
C ASP A 313 6.76 -7.64 29.64
N GLY A 314 6.31 -6.41 29.91
CA GLY A 314 5.97 -5.96 31.27
C GLY A 314 4.66 -6.51 31.85
N VAL A 315 3.90 -7.32 31.10
CA VAL A 315 2.68 -7.98 31.59
C VAL A 315 2.92 -9.45 31.96
N ASP A 316 3.95 -10.08 31.38
CA ASP A 316 4.32 -11.47 31.72
C ASP A 316 5.17 -11.53 33.01
N ASP A 317 5.94 -10.49 33.34
CA ASP A 317 6.70 -10.42 34.61
C ASP A 317 5.84 -10.18 35.86
N ALA A 318 4.55 -9.88 35.72
CA ALA A 318 3.62 -9.71 36.85
C ALA A 318 2.90 -11.01 37.25
N LYS A 319 3.25 -12.14 36.62
CA LYS A 319 2.70 -13.48 36.92
C LYS A 319 3.77 -14.54 37.22
N GLY A 320 5.02 -14.14 37.43
CA GLY A 320 6.10 -14.99 37.93
C GLY A 320 6.17 -15.00 39.45
#